data_AF-A0A7S4KG35-F1
#
_entry.id   AF-A0A7S4KG35-F1
#
_cell.length_a   1.000
_cell.length_b   1.000
_cell.length_c   1.000
_cell.angle_alpha   90.00
_cell.angle_beta   90.00
_cell.angle_gamma   90.00
#
_symmetry.space_group_name_H-M   'P 1'
#
loop_
_entity.id
_entity.type
_entity.pdbx_description
1 polymer ?
#
loop_
_entity_poly.entity_id
_entity_poly.type
_entity_poly.pdbx_seq_one_letter_code
_entity_poly.pdbx_strand_id
1 'polypeptide(L)'
;ARNAQLSINESVAVELNRQLKIDAIRRYFDTLLENDGITRPRETLNRWMMEWKSHFDIIKENMEDPLVPASTDYHSPLLHRELEKQMLKRSTGFDAAKAAQAATKIVTELTQYCVNVVKELSANVPTTKSELTVTETASIFSIESSQISHEILLEHHTKLKLLYQNANGTADGYPERLFTMLQRYRNSSGFRPGEGCGHHCATPPSVLQFLHEHLDVQMECFASPLNCYFPYFCSAFEDTDVYFGSCGSFFSFNPTEGSFEAGPPYIEEIMEATRSHICDLLSASEKPLSFVIIIPEWRDYPTECITKMDANSEGFVRRMISLSKFKHVYLDGFQHCTRQKYFKPVHDTLVVVMQNDAGAQKWPVDDILEKKFRETWEAAASGVSENPIFVKSE
;
A
#
# COMPACT_ATOMS: atom_id res chain seq x y z
N ALA A 1 -3.37 -14.59 -22.77
CA ALA A 1 -2.01 -14.04 -22.76
C ALA A 1 -2.09 -12.52 -22.97
N ARG A 2 -1.87 -11.71 -21.94
CA ARG A 2 -1.69 -10.26 -22.09
C ARG A 2 -0.31 -10.03 -22.71
N ASN A 3 -0.21 -10.27 -24.02
CA ASN A 3 0.96 -9.90 -24.80
C ASN A 3 1.00 -8.38 -24.91
N ALA A 4 1.66 -7.74 -23.96
CA ALA A 4 1.98 -6.31 -24.04
C ALA A 4 3.49 -6.20 -24.23
N GLN A 5 3.91 -5.80 -25.45
CA GLN A 5 5.15 -5.03 -25.61
C GLN A 5 5.24 -4.06 -24.43
N LEU A 6 6.40 -4.02 -23.76
CA LEU A 6 6.68 -3.05 -22.71
C LEU A 6 6.17 -1.68 -23.18
N SER A 7 5.15 -1.15 -22.48
CA SER A 7 4.86 0.27 -22.58
C SER A 7 6.18 1.00 -22.38
N ILE A 8 6.44 2.03 -23.19
CA ILE A 8 7.66 2.84 -23.07
C ILE A 8 7.85 3.38 -21.63
N ASN A 9 6.78 3.38 -20.81
CA ASN A 9 6.79 3.78 -19.41
C ASN A 9 7.13 2.67 -18.39
N GLU A 10 7.25 1.40 -18.81
CA GLU A 10 7.37 0.22 -17.93
C GLU A 10 8.73 -0.50 -18.06
N SER A 11 9.77 0.18 -18.56
CA SER A 11 11.09 -0.43 -18.73
C SER A 11 12.01 -0.23 -17.53
N VAL A 12 12.99 -1.14 -17.38
CA VAL A 12 14.08 -1.02 -16.39
C VAL A 12 14.74 0.36 -16.44
N ALA A 13 15.05 0.85 -17.64
CA ALA A 13 15.71 2.14 -17.81
C ALA A 13 14.84 3.31 -17.36
N VAL A 14 13.51 3.22 -17.56
CA VAL A 14 12.56 4.24 -17.10
C VAL A 14 12.50 4.26 -15.57
N GLU A 15 12.42 3.10 -14.92
CA GLU A 15 12.42 3.03 -13.45
C GLU A 15 13.73 3.51 -12.81
N LEU A 16 14.86 3.25 -13.45
CA LEU A 16 16.16 3.79 -13.03
C LEU A 16 16.20 5.32 -13.19
N ASN A 17 15.68 5.86 -14.29
CA ASN A 17 15.56 7.32 -14.46
C ASN A 17 14.61 7.93 -13.43
N ARG A 18 13.45 7.29 -13.19
CA ARG A 18 12.49 7.68 -12.15
C ARG A 18 13.15 7.71 -10.77
N GLN A 19 14.01 6.74 -10.45
CA GLN A 19 14.77 6.75 -9.19
C GLN A 19 15.60 8.03 -9.02
N LEU A 20 16.35 8.44 -10.05
CA LEU A 20 17.18 9.65 -10.00
C LEU A 20 16.34 10.89 -9.75
N LYS A 21 15.14 10.95 -10.35
CA LYS A 21 14.20 12.04 -10.16
C LYS A 21 13.55 12.04 -8.78
N ILE A 22 13.16 10.88 -8.26
CA ILE A 22 12.66 10.74 -6.89
C ILE A 22 13.72 11.15 -5.86
N ASP A 23 14.98 10.78 -6.07
CA ASP A 23 16.08 11.24 -5.21
C ASP A 23 16.26 12.77 -5.27
N ALA A 24 16.15 13.36 -6.45
CA ALA A 24 16.18 14.81 -6.60
C ALA A 24 15.00 15.50 -5.89
N ILE A 25 13.78 14.96 -5.99
CA ILE A 25 12.60 15.45 -5.24
C ILE A 25 12.85 15.37 -3.73
N ARG A 26 13.37 14.26 -3.23
CA ARG A 26 13.72 14.09 -1.80
C ARG A 26 14.72 15.14 -1.32
N ARG A 27 15.79 15.38 -2.09
CA ARG A 27 16.79 16.42 -1.78
C ARG A 27 16.22 17.83 -1.87
N TYR A 28 15.33 18.09 -2.82
CA TYR A 28 14.67 19.37 -2.95
C TYR A 28 13.74 19.63 -1.76
N PHE A 29 12.97 18.62 -1.33
CA PHE A 29 12.17 18.70 -0.11
C PHE A 29 13.04 19.01 1.12
N ASP A 30 14.17 18.32 1.29
CA ASP A 30 15.13 18.62 2.38
C ASP A 30 15.60 20.08 2.33
N THR A 31 15.92 20.59 1.15
CA THR A 31 16.35 21.99 0.96
C THR A 31 15.26 22.98 1.35
N LEU A 32 13.99 22.71 0.99
CA LEU A 32 12.85 23.55 1.39
C LEU A 32 12.70 23.61 2.90
N LEU A 33 12.87 22.47 3.58
CA LEU A 33 12.78 22.41 5.04
C LEU A 33 13.95 23.14 5.71
N GLU A 34 15.17 22.97 5.21
CA GLU A 34 16.37 23.61 5.75
C GLU A 34 16.32 25.13 5.64
N ASN A 35 15.82 25.67 4.51
CA ASN A 35 15.67 27.11 4.29
C ASN A 35 14.81 27.81 5.35
N ASP A 36 13.81 27.09 5.88
CA ASP A 36 12.87 27.61 6.87
C ASP A 36 13.15 27.05 8.29
N GLY A 37 14.28 26.36 8.51
CA GLY A 37 14.68 25.82 9.82
C GLY A 37 13.77 24.72 10.36
N ILE A 38 13.16 23.93 9.46
CA ILE A 38 12.18 22.91 9.79
C ILE A 38 12.87 21.57 9.98
N THR A 39 12.67 20.94 11.14
CA THR A 39 13.18 19.59 11.36
C THR A 39 12.42 18.61 10.47
N ARG A 40 13.10 17.77 9.69
CA ARG A 40 12.46 16.80 8.78
C ARG A 40 11.46 15.88 9.51
N PRO A 41 10.16 15.92 9.17
CA PRO A 41 9.22 14.96 9.70
C PRO A 41 9.41 13.59 9.03
N ARG A 42 9.38 12.53 9.84
CA ARG A 42 9.68 11.16 9.39
C ARG A 42 8.57 10.66 8.47
N GLU A 43 8.96 10.07 7.34
CA GLU A 43 8.07 9.42 6.37
C GLU A 43 7.01 10.31 5.69
N THR A 44 6.94 11.60 6.02
CA THR A 44 5.93 12.53 5.49
C THR A 44 5.91 12.57 3.97
N LEU A 45 7.08 12.56 3.32
CA LEU A 45 7.15 12.53 1.87
C LEU A 45 6.57 11.23 1.28
N ASN A 46 6.82 10.08 1.92
CA ASN A 46 6.30 8.78 1.48
C ASN A 46 4.77 8.73 1.62
N ARG A 47 4.25 9.22 2.75
CA ARG A 47 2.79 9.32 2.95
C ARG A 47 2.14 10.29 1.99
N TRP A 48 2.77 11.43 1.72
CA TRP A 48 2.30 12.38 0.72
C TRP A 48 2.22 11.76 -0.69
N MET A 49 3.25 11.04 -1.13
CA MET A 49 3.23 10.38 -2.43
C MET A 49 2.10 9.34 -2.53
N MET A 50 1.85 8.59 -1.46
CA MET A 50 0.76 7.60 -1.42
C MET A 50 -0.63 8.24 -1.35
N GLU A 51 -0.79 9.29 -0.55
CA GLU A 51 -2.00 10.10 -0.44
C GLU A 51 -2.36 10.72 -1.79
N TRP A 52 -1.37 11.32 -2.46
CA TRP A 52 -1.48 11.83 -3.80
C TRP A 52 -1.95 10.76 -4.79
N LYS A 53 -1.24 9.63 -4.86
CA LYS A 53 -1.60 8.51 -5.75
C LYS A 53 -3.05 8.09 -5.54
N SER A 54 -3.45 7.96 -4.29
CA SER A 54 -4.79 7.52 -3.92
C SER A 54 -5.85 8.56 -4.27
N HIS A 55 -5.56 9.86 -4.12
CA HIS A 55 -6.47 10.93 -4.53
C HIS A 55 -6.87 10.80 -6.00
N PHE A 56 -5.90 10.62 -6.90
CA PHE A 56 -6.16 10.47 -8.33
C PHE A 56 -6.92 9.19 -8.67
N ASP A 57 -6.64 8.09 -7.95
CA ASP A 57 -7.43 6.86 -8.08
C ASP A 57 -8.89 7.08 -7.64
N ILE A 58 -9.12 7.85 -6.56
CA ILE A 58 -10.46 8.15 -6.02
C ILE A 58 -11.27 8.99 -7.01
N ILE A 59 -10.68 10.06 -7.55
CA ILE A 59 -11.36 10.93 -8.52
C ILE A 59 -11.37 10.36 -9.94
N LYS A 60 -10.72 9.21 -10.16
CA LYS A 60 -10.62 8.50 -11.44
C LYS A 60 -10.00 9.34 -12.56
N GLU A 61 -9.02 10.16 -12.19
CA GLU A 61 -8.23 10.94 -13.13
C GLU A 61 -6.89 10.26 -13.41
N ASN A 62 -6.52 10.19 -14.68
CA ASN A 62 -5.24 9.63 -15.07
C ASN A 62 -4.12 10.58 -14.68
N MET A 63 -3.14 10.08 -13.93
CA MET A 63 -1.91 10.81 -13.69
C MET A 63 -0.98 10.73 -14.90
N GLU A 64 -0.16 11.75 -15.06
CA GLU A 64 0.90 11.76 -16.09
C GLU A 64 2.05 10.79 -15.77
N ASP A 65 2.34 10.54 -14.48
CA ASP A 65 3.30 9.54 -14.01
C ASP A 65 2.68 8.67 -12.89
N PRO A 66 2.95 7.35 -12.85
CA PRO A 66 2.33 6.44 -11.88
C PRO A 66 2.82 6.61 -10.43
N LEU A 67 3.84 7.44 -10.17
CA LEU A 67 4.44 7.62 -8.84
C LEU A 67 4.64 9.08 -8.43
N VAL A 68 4.99 9.98 -9.36
CA VAL A 68 5.38 11.35 -9.02
C VAL A 68 4.16 12.27 -8.80
N PRO A 69 4.06 12.98 -7.67
CA PRO A 69 2.94 13.89 -7.36
C PRO A 69 2.89 15.17 -8.21
N ALA A 70 2.30 15.12 -9.41
CA ALA A 70 2.36 16.22 -10.38
C ALA A 70 0.99 16.78 -10.79
N SER A 71 0.37 17.58 -9.93
CA SER A 71 -0.76 18.45 -10.32
C SER A 71 -0.76 19.72 -9.47
N THR A 72 -0.94 20.88 -10.07
CA THR A 72 -1.07 22.13 -9.29
C THR A 72 -2.47 22.35 -8.73
N ASP A 73 -3.44 21.54 -9.15
CA ASP A 73 -4.86 21.72 -8.81
C ASP A 73 -5.22 21.03 -7.48
N TYR A 74 -4.32 20.22 -6.95
CA TYR A 74 -4.50 19.52 -5.69
C TYR A 74 -3.49 19.96 -4.64
N HIS A 75 -4.01 20.43 -3.49
CA HIS A 75 -3.21 20.81 -2.33
C HIS A 75 -3.31 19.71 -1.28
N SER A 76 -2.21 18.99 -1.03
CA SER A 76 -2.21 17.85 -0.11
C SER A 76 -2.55 18.27 1.32
N PRO A 77 -3.70 17.81 1.88
CA PRO A 77 -4.06 18.08 3.26
C PRO A 77 -3.14 17.34 4.25
N LEU A 78 -2.63 16.17 3.86
CA LEU A 78 -1.70 15.39 4.69
C LEU A 78 -0.35 16.10 4.82
N LEU A 79 0.28 16.47 3.71
CA LEU A 79 1.59 17.10 3.73
C LEU A 79 1.53 18.43 4.50
N HIS A 80 0.49 19.22 4.23
CA HIS A 80 0.24 20.48 4.93
C HIS A 80 0.10 20.28 6.45
N ARG A 81 -0.81 19.40 6.88
CA ARG A 81 -1.07 19.08 8.30
C ARG A 81 0.18 18.59 9.02
N GLU A 82 0.97 17.73 8.37
CA GLU A 82 2.18 17.18 8.98
C GLU A 82 3.30 18.20 9.11
N LEU A 83 3.49 19.07 8.12
CA LEU A 83 4.45 20.16 8.18
C LEU A 83 4.09 21.16 9.28
N GLU A 84 2.83 21.58 9.37
CA GLU A 84 2.37 22.46 10.45
C GLU A 84 2.62 21.85 11.82
N LYS A 85 2.21 20.58 12.01
CA LYS A 85 2.41 19.86 13.27
C LYS A 85 3.89 19.74 13.63
N GLN A 86 4.75 19.52 12.65
CA GLN A 86 6.18 19.44 12.85
C GLN A 86 6.77 20.79 13.25
N MET A 87 6.40 21.87 12.56
CA MET A 87 6.85 23.23 12.89
C MET A 87 6.44 23.63 14.31
N LEU A 88 5.18 23.40 14.68
CA LEU A 88 4.64 23.75 16.00
C LEU A 88 5.24 22.94 17.15
N LYS A 89 5.67 21.70 16.90
CA LYS A 89 6.20 20.81 17.95
C LYS A 89 7.73 20.79 18.06
N ARG A 90 8.44 21.01 16.95
CA ARG A 90 9.87 20.68 16.83
C ARG A 90 10.74 21.83 16.31
N SER A 91 10.14 22.91 15.81
CA SER A 91 10.88 24.08 15.31
C SER A 91 10.61 25.30 16.17
N THR A 92 11.61 26.19 16.26
CA THR A 92 11.50 27.45 16.98
C THR A 92 10.98 28.56 16.07
N GLY A 93 10.30 29.56 16.63
CA GLY A 93 9.88 30.76 15.87
C GLY A 93 8.58 30.63 15.07
N PHE A 94 7.93 29.48 15.09
CA PHE A 94 6.63 29.27 14.46
C PHE A 94 5.48 29.47 15.45
N ASP A 95 4.56 30.37 15.08
CA ASP A 95 3.18 30.36 15.58
C ASP A 95 2.27 29.66 14.54
N ALA A 96 0.99 29.48 14.86
CA ALA A 96 0.04 28.77 14.00
C ALA A 96 -0.08 29.42 12.60
N ALA A 97 -0.11 30.76 12.52
CA ALA A 97 -0.26 31.45 11.24
C ALA A 97 0.99 31.32 10.37
N LYS A 98 2.18 31.45 10.96
CA LYS A 98 3.45 31.25 10.25
C LYS A 98 3.64 29.81 9.81
N ALA A 99 3.25 28.84 10.64
CA ALA A 99 3.33 27.42 10.31
C ALA A 99 2.43 27.11 9.10
N ALA A 100 1.19 27.59 9.11
CA ALA A 100 0.26 27.42 8.00
C ALA A 100 0.76 28.05 6.69
N GLN A 101 1.30 29.27 6.78
CA GLN A 101 1.86 29.96 5.62
C GLN A 101 3.07 29.21 5.04
N ALA A 102 4.00 28.77 5.90
CA ALA A 102 5.18 28.02 5.48
C ALA A 102 4.83 26.65 4.90
N ALA A 103 3.90 25.91 5.53
CA ALA A 103 3.39 24.65 5.01
C ALA A 103 2.77 24.83 3.63
N THR A 104 1.92 25.85 3.44
CA THR A 104 1.30 26.17 2.15
C THR A 104 2.34 26.43 1.07
N LYS A 105 3.36 27.25 1.39
CA LYS A 105 4.47 27.57 0.49
C LYS A 105 5.24 26.30 0.09
N ILE A 106 5.64 25.47 1.06
CA ILE A 106 6.41 24.25 0.81
C ILE A 106 5.63 23.25 -0.05
N VAL A 107 4.35 23.02 0.27
CA VAL A 107 3.49 22.12 -0.51
C VAL A 107 3.40 22.61 -1.96
N THR A 108 3.21 23.91 -2.16
CA THR A 108 3.08 24.51 -3.50
C THR A 108 4.39 24.41 -4.30
N GLU A 109 5.52 24.79 -3.70
CA GLU A 109 6.84 24.75 -4.36
C GLU A 109 7.26 23.32 -4.69
N LEU A 110 7.06 22.38 -3.76
CA LEU A 110 7.39 20.97 -3.97
C LEU A 110 6.54 20.35 -5.08
N THR A 111 5.23 20.62 -5.08
CA THR A 111 4.32 20.11 -6.12
C THR A 111 4.67 20.70 -7.49
N GLN A 112 4.99 21.99 -7.57
CA GLN A 112 5.44 22.62 -8.80
C GLN A 112 6.76 22.02 -9.31
N TYR A 113 7.69 21.67 -8.41
CA TYR A 113 8.91 20.97 -8.76
C TYR A 113 8.61 19.57 -9.33
N CYS A 114 7.70 18.81 -8.73
CA CYS A 114 7.25 17.52 -9.25
C CYS A 114 6.62 17.62 -10.64
N VAL A 115 5.82 18.66 -10.93
CA VAL A 115 5.28 18.92 -12.28
C VAL A 115 6.40 19.09 -13.31
N ASN A 116 7.47 19.81 -12.97
CA ASN A 116 8.61 19.96 -13.87
C ASN A 116 9.36 18.64 -14.06
N VAL A 117 9.51 17.86 -12.99
CA VAL A 117 10.12 16.52 -13.05
C VAL A 117 9.34 15.59 -13.98
N VAL A 118 8.00 15.59 -13.91
CA VAL A 118 7.18 14.74 -14.80
C VAL A 118 7.34 15.17 -16.25
N LYS A 119 7.32 16.48 -16.55
CA LYS A 119 7.62 16.97 -17.91
C LYS A 119 8.99 16.49 -18.41
N GLU A 120 10.00 16.48 -17.55
CA GLU A 120 11.33 15.97 -17.90
C GLU A 120 11.34 14.44 -18.15
N LEU A 121 10.60 13.68 -17.33
CA LEU A 121 10.46 12.23 -17.49
C LEU A 121 9.78 11.89 -18.82
N SER A 122 8.70 12.60 -19.16
CA SER A 122 7.96 12.40 -20.42
C SER A 122 8.78 12.84 -21.64
N ALA A 123 9.59 13.89 -21.53
CA ALA A 123 10.40 14.39 -22.64
C ALA A 123 11.65 13.53 -22.93
N ASN A 124 12.21 12.87 -21.91
CA ASN A 124 13.48 12.14 -22.01
C ASN A 124 13.32 10.66 -21.66
N VAL A 125 12.40 9.98 -22.34
CA VAL A 125 12.17 8.56 -22.04
C VAL A 125 13.37 7.72 -22.51
N PRO A 126 14.04 6.97 -21.61
CA PRO A 126 15.17 6.14 -22.00
C PRO A 126 14.75 5.04 -22.99
N THR A 127 15.45 4.93 -24.12
CA THR A 127 15.17 3.93 -25.16
C THR A 127 16.15 2.76 -25.16
N THR A 128 17.27 2.88 -24.44
CA THR A 128 18.28 1.84 -24.32
C THR A 128 17.80 0.73 -23.40
N LYS A 129 17.83 -0.52 -23.89
CA LYS A 129 17.58 -1.69 -23.05
C LYS A 129 18.69 -1.79 -22.00
N SER A 130 18.31 -1.92 -20.73
CA SER A 130 19.24 -2.23 -19.64
C SER A 130 19.47 -3.73 -19.59
N GLU A 131 20.74 -4.14 -19.55
CA GLU A 131 21.10 -5.53 -19.29
C GLU A 131 20.90 -5.85 -17.80
N LEU A 132 20.35 -7.04 -17.52
CA LEU A 132 20.14 -7.55 -16.18
C LEU A 132 20.97 -8.80 -15.96
N THR A 133 21.65 -8.86 -14.81
CA THR A 133 22.35 -10.04 -14.33
C THR A 133 21.57 -10.65 -13.18
N VAL A 134 21.38 -11.97 -13.20
CA VAL A 134 20.67 -12.70 -12.14
C VAL A 134 21.64 -13.63 -11.46
N THR A 135 21.64 -13.63 -10.13
CA THR A 135 22.38 -14.58 -9.32
C THR A 135 21.46 -15.20 -8.28
N GLU A 136 21.63 -16.50 -8.04
CA GLU A 136 20.80 -17.25 -7.09
C GLU A 136 21.70 -18.05 -6.14
N THR A 137 21.39 -17.95 -4.85
CA THR A 137 22.01 -18.75 -3.79
C THR A 137 20.93 -19.61 -3.12
N ALA A 138 21.31 -20.46 -2.17
CA ALA A 138 20.36 -21.31 -1.44
C ALA A 138 19.25 -20.56 -0.69
N SER A 139 19.39 -19.24 -0.45
CA SER A 139 18.38 -18.47 0.31
C SER A 139 18.07 -17.08 -0.22
N ILE A 140 18.85 -16.57 -1.17
CA ILE A 140 18.72 -15.22 -1.73
C ILE A 140 18.73 -15.31 -3.25
N PHE A 141 17.81 -14.60 -3.87
CA PHE A 141 17.78 -14.28 -5.29
C PHE A 141 18.17 -12.81 -5.47
N SER A 142 19.12 -12.54 -6.36
CA SER A 142 19.56 -11.18 -6.70
C SER A 142 19.35 -10.91 -8.19
N ILE A 143 18.86 -9.71 -8.49
CA ILE A 143 18.72 -9.20 -9.86
C ILE A 143 19.29 -7.79 -9.96
N GLU A 144 20.22 -7.63 -10.90
CA GLU A 144 21.12 -6.48 -10.93
C GLU A 144 21.12 -5.82 -12.30
N SER A 145 21.01 -4.50 -12.29
CA SER A 145 21.35 -3.63 -13.42
C SER A 145 22.77 -3.08 -13.21
N SER A 146 23.28 -2.30 -14.18
CA SER A 146 24.56 -1.61 -14.03
C SER A 146 24.62 -0.57 -12.90
N GLN A 147 23.46 -0.16 -12.35
CA GLN A 147 23.37 0.90 -11.34
C GLN A 147 22.88 0.40 -9.99
N ILE A 148 21.96 -0.57 -9.99
CA ILE A 148 21.21 -1.01 -8.81
C ILE A 148 21.10 -2.54 -8.80
N SER A 149 21.25 -3.11 -7.60
CA SER A 149 20.97 -4.51 -7.27
C SER A 149 19.77 -4.60 -6.33
N HIS A 150 18.90 -5.58 -6.57
CA HIS A 150 17.81 -5.95 -5.66
C HIS A 150 18.03 -7.38 -5.17
N GLU A 151 18.02 -7.55 -3.85
CA GLU A 151 18.11 -8.86 -3.20
C GLU A 151 16.80 -9.18 -2.49
N ILE A 152 16.24 -10.35 -2.78
CA ILE A 152 15.05 -10.88 -2.12
C ILE A 152 15.27 -12.32 -1.64
N LEU A 153 14.51 -12.76 -0.65
CA LEU A 153 14.51 -14.15 -0.20
C LEU A 153 14.07 -15.08 -1.34
N LEU A 154 14.76 -16.22 -1.51
CA LEU A 154 14.49 -17.17 -2.59
C LEU A 154 13.04 -17.72 -2.53
N GLU A 155 12.49 -17.92 -1.33
CA GLU A 155 11.08 -18.30 -1.14
C GLU A 155 10.11 -17.25 -1.70
N HIS A 156 10.47 -15.97 -1.57
CA HIS A 156 9.66 -14.86 -2.05
C HIS A 156 9.78 -14.69 -3.56
N HIS A 157 10.98 -14.88 -4.10
CA HIS A 157 11.19 -15.00 -5.54
C HIS A 157 10.34 -16.13 -6.15
N THR A 158 10.27 -17.29 -5.48
CA THR A 158 9.45 -18.42 -5.93
C THR A 158 7.97 -18.06 -5.99
N LYS A 159 7.45 -17.36 -4.96
CA LYS A 159 6.08 -16.80 -4.95
C LYS A 159 5.85 -15.86 -6.14
N LEU A 160 6.73 -14.88 -6.35
CA LEU A 160 6.59 -13.89 -7.42
C LEU A 160 6.62 -14.52 -8.81
N LYS A 161 7.47 -15.54 -9.01
CA LYS A 161 7.52 -16.29 -10.27
C LYS A 161 6.22 -17.04 -10.53
N LEU A 162 5.62 -17.63 -9.50
CA LEU A 162 4.34 -18.32 -9.62
C LEU A 162 3.19 -17.35 -9.91
N LEU A 163 3.13 -16.20 -9.22
CA LEU A 163 2.18 -15.12 -9.53
C LEU A 163 2.31 -14.67 -10.99
N TYR A 164 3.54 -14.48 -11.47
CA TYR A 164 3.79 -14.10 -12.85
C TYR A 164 3.31 -15.15 -13.85
N GLN A 165 3.61 -16.42 -13.60
CA GLN A 165 3.18 -17.52 -14.46
C GLN A 165 1.65 -17.64 -14.50
N ASN A 166 0.99 -17.50 -13.36
CA ASN A 166 -0.48 -17.55 -13.26
C ASN A 166 -1.12 -16.39 -14.04
N ALA A 167 -0.60 -15.17 -13.94
CA ALA A 167 -1.16 -14.00 -14.60
C ALA A 167 -0.90 -13.97 -16.13
N ASN A 168 0.25 -14.48 -16.57
CA ASN A 168 0.70 -14.32 -17.96
C ASN A 168 0.61 -15.60 -18.81
N GLY A 169 0.63 -16.78 -18.18
CA GLY A 169 0.70 -18.08 -18.85
C GLY A 169 2.09 -18.42 -19.41
N THR A 170 3.12 -17.62 -19.10
CA THR A 170 4.53 -17.82 -19.52
C THR A 170 5.48 -17.25 -18.47
N ALA A 171 6.75 -17.64 -18.54
CA ALA A 171 7.85 -17.04 -17.77
C ALA A 171 8.67 -16.02 -18.60
N ASP A 172 8.33 -15.81 -19.87
CA ASP A 172 9.06 -14.90 -20.77
C ASP A 172 8.97 -13.46 -20.27
N GLY A 173 10.10 -12.74 -20.28
CA GLY A 173 10.21 -11.35 -19.81
C GLY A 173 10.10 -11.16 -18.30
N TYR A 174 10.02 -12.25 -17.52
CA TYR A 174 9.92 -12.19 -16.06
C TYR A 174 11.03 -11.36 -15.39
N PRO A 175 12.33 -11.49 -15.73
CA PRO A 175 13.38 -10.72 -15.07
C PRO A 175 13.20 -9.21 -15.20
N GLU A 176 12.87 -8.71 -16.40
CA GLU A 176 12.63 -7.28 -16.63
C GLU A 176 11.40 -6.78 -15.84
N ARG A 177 10.32 -7.57 -15.78
CA ARG A 177 9.10 -7.20 -15.03
C ARG A 177 9.32 -7.24 -13.52
N LEU A 178 10.05 -8.25 -13.03
CA LEU A 178 10.44 -8.36 -11.63
C LEU A 178 11.29 -7.17 -11.20
N PHE A 179 12.33 -6.83 -11.96
CA PHE A 179 13.19 -5.69 -11.65
C PHE A 179 12.38 -4.38 -11.63
N THR A 180 11.52 -4.17 -12.62
CA THR A 180 10.70 -2.95 -12.74
C THR A 180 9.77 -2.81 -11.53
N MET A 181 9.08 -3.88 -11.13
CA MET A 181 8.21 -3.89 -9.94
C MET A 181 9.01 -3.65 -8.65
N LEU A 182 10.14 -4.34 -8.44
CA LEU A 182 10.99 -4.14 -7.26
C LEU A 182 11.50 -2.69 -7.19
N GLN A 183 11.93 -2.14 -8.32
CA GLN A 183 12.41 -0.77 -8.40
C GLN A 183 11.28 0.25 -8.15
N ARG A 184 10.06 -0.02 -8.64
CA ARG A 184 8.88 0.83 -8.37
C ARG A 184 8.60 0.93 -6.88
N TYR A 185 8.53 -0.21 -6.18
CA TYR A 185 8.28 -0.24 -4.74
C TYR A 185 9.43 0.37 -3.93
N ARG A 186 10.68 0.23 -4.39
CA ARG A 186 11.83 0.92 -3.80
C ARG A 186 11.74 2.44 -3.98
N ASN A 187 11.37 2.90 -5.18
CA ASN A 187 11.17 4.32 -5.47
C ASN A 187 10.07 4.94 -4.58
N SER A 188 8.99 4.19 -4.34
CA SER A 188 7.88 4.61 -3.46
C SER A 188 8.27 4.61 -1.98
N SER A 189 8.96 3.57 -1.50
CA SER A 189 9.27 3.41 -0.07
C SER A 189 10.42 4.28 0.40
N GLY A 190 11.31 4.71 -0.50
CA GLY A 190 12.51 5.47 -0.17
C GLY A 190 13.77 4.64 -0.18
N PHE A 191 14.90 5.29 0.10
CA PHE A 191 16.24 4.74 -0.13
C PHE A 191 17.06 4.56 1.15
N ARG A 192 16.56 5.07 2.29
CA ARG A 192 17.26 4.97 3.58
C ARG A 192 16.75 3.76 4.37
N PRO A 193 17.59 3.12 5.20
CA PRO A 193 17.16 2.03 6.07
C PRO A 193 15.96 2.46 6.95
N GLY A 194 14.88 1.69 6.89
CA GLY A 194 13.67 1.95 7.69
C GLY A 194 12.72 3.01 7.13
N GLU A 195 12.99 3.60 5.96
CA GLU A 195 12.00 4.37 5.19
C GLU A 195 10.95 3.42 4.60
N GLY A 196 9.68 3.84 4.59
CA GLY A 196 8.55 3.05 4.10
C GLY A 196 8.02 2.02 5.11
N CYS A 197 8.80 1.64 6.13
CA CYS A 197 8.39 0.68 7.15
C CYS A 197 7.18 1.19 7.96
N GLY A 198 6.19 0.31 8.17
CA GLY A 198 5.11 0.54 9.14
C GLY A 198 3.92 1.37 8.65
N HIS A 199 3.83 1.72 7.36
CA HIS A 199 2.68 2.45 6.79
C HIS A 199 1.57 1.57 6.22
N HIS A 200 1.90 0.33 5.92
CA HIS A 200 0.99 -0.65 5.38
C HIS A 200 1.53 -2.03 5.78
N CYS A 201 0.86 -2.67 6.73
CA CYS A 201 1.33 -3.92 7.31
C CYS A 201 0.43 -5.06 6.82
N ALA A 202 1.03 -6.20 6.51
CA ALA A 202 0.28 -7.33 5.99
C ALA A 202 -0.29 -8.18 7.13
N THR A 203 -1.56 -8.54 6.98
CA THR A 203 -2.28 -9.45 7.88
C THR A 203 -1.60 -10.84 7.88
N PRO A 204 -1.45 -11.51 9.04
CA PRO A 204 -0.84 -12.83 9.09
C PRO A 204 -1.49 -13.87 8.16
N PRO A 205 -0.71 -14.73 7.46
CA PRO A 205 -1.22 -15.82 6.65
C PRO A 205 -2.25 -16.70 7.37
N SER A 206 -2.04 -17.03 8.65
CA SER A 206 -3.01 -17.82 9.43
C SER A 206 -4.36 -17.10 9.62
N VAL A 207 -4.33 -15.77 9.75
CA VAL A 207 -5.53 -14.93 9.86
C VAL A 207 -6.24 -14.84 8.52
N LEU A 208 -5.51 -14.62 7.42
CA LEU A 208 -6.10 -14.59 6.07
C LEU A 208 -6.69 -15.96 5.68
N GLN A 209 -6.03 -17.06 6.08
CA GLN A 209 -6.57 -18.40 5.94
C GLN A 209 -7.89 -18.57 6.73
N PHE A 210 -7.94 -18.11 7.98
CA PHE A 210 -9.16 -18.14 8.78
C PHE A 210 -10.30 -17.35 8.10
N LEU A 211 -10.00 -16.16 7.59
CA LEU A 211 -10.97 -15.33 6.86
C LEU A 211 -11.46 -16.01 5.57
N HIS A 212 -10.57 -16.70 4.86
CA HIS A 212 -10.94 -17.50 3.69
C HIS A 212 -11.88 -18.65 4.07
N GLU A 213 -11.53 -19.45 5.09
CA GLU A 213 -12.30 -20.63 5.49
C GLU A 213 -13.67 -20.31 6.08
N HIS A 214 -13.81 -19.16 6.76
CA HIS A 214 -15.03 -18.84 7.50
C HIS A 214 -15.87 -17.71 6.90
N LEU A 215 -15.25 -16.77 6.20
CA LEU A 215 -15.94 -15.64 5.59
C LEU A 215 -15.78 -15.62 4.05
N ASP A 216 -15.21 -16.69 3.46
CA ASP A 216 -15.00 -16.82 2.02
C ASP A 216 -14.23 -15.63 1.42
N VAL A 217 -13.30 -15.06 2.21
CA VAL A 217 -12.42 -14.00 1.72
C VAL A 217 -11.51 -14.57 0.64
N GLN A 218 -11.49 -13.95 -0.53
CA GLN A 218 -10.75 -14.46 -1.70
C GLN A 218 -9.72 -13.48 -2.26
N MET A 219 -9.70 -12.24 -1.76
CA MET A 219 -8.91 -11.16 -2.35
C MET A 219 -8.66 -10.05 -1.32
N GLU A 220 -7.47 -9.47 -1.41
CA GLU A 220 -7.06 -8.28 -0.66
C GLU A 220 -7.37 -7.02 -1.50
N CYS A 221 -8.09 -6.06 -0.91
CA CYS A 221 -8.39 -4.75 -1.51
C CYS A 221 -7.16 -3.83 -1.50
N PHE A 222 -6.17 -4.08 -0.65
CA PHE A 222 -4.94 -3.29 -0.62
C PHE A 222 -3.76 -4.22 -0.40
N ALA A 223 -2.99 -4.47 -1.45
CA ALA A 223 -1.78 -5.27 -1.38
C ALA A 223 -0.74 -4.85 -2.44
N SER A 224 0.25 -5.69 -2.62
CA SER A 224 1.32 -5.63 -3.61
C SER A 224 1.72 -7.06 -3.96
N PRO A 225 2.39 -7.28 -5.11
CA PRO A 225 3.01 -8.58 -5.38
C PRO A 225 3.92 -9.06 -4.23
N LEU A 226 4.54 -8.09 -3.53
CA LEU A 226 5.49 -8.30 -2.44
C LEU A 226 4.85 -8.69 -1.11
N ASN A 227 3.55 -8.49 -0.92
CA ASN A 227 2.91 -8.77 0.37
C ASN A 227 1.57 -9.50 0.30
N CYS A 228 0.99 -9.70 -0.88
CA CYS A 228 -0.28 -10.39 -1.03
C CYS A 228 -0.23 -11.83 -0.49
N TYR A 229 -1.33 -12.29 0.05
CA TYR A 229 -1.58 -13.69 0.35
C TYR A 229 -2.32 -14.37 -0.81
N PHE A 230 -3.33 -13.71 -1.36
CA PHE A 230 -4.15 -14.25 -2.45
C PHE A 230 -3.49 -14.02 -3.83
N PRO A 231 -3.82 -14.84 -4.84
CA PRO A 231 -3.27 -14.67 -6.20
C PRO A 231 -3.85 -13.46 -6.94
N TYR A 232 -4.99 -12.94 -6.49
CA TYR A 232 -5.63 -11.73 -7.00
C TYR A 232 -5.78 -10.73 -5.86
N PHE A 233 -5.47 -9.47 -6.13
CA PHE A 233 -5.47 -8.38 -5.16
C PHE A 233 -5.54 -7.03 -5.88
N CYS A 234 -5.99 -5.99 -5.20
CA CYS A 234 -5.83 -4.62 -5.69
C CYS A 234 -4.49 -4.04 -5.21
N SER A 235 -3.86 -3.18 -6.01
CA SER A 235 -2.57 -2.58 -5.67
C SER A 235 -2.44 -1.14 -6.18
N ALA A 236 -1.41 -0.44 -5.71
CA ALA A 236 -1.18 0.96 -6.07
C ALA A 236 -0.67 1.14 -7.51
N PHE A 237 0.14 0.21 -8.03
CA PHE A 237 0.87 0.38 -9.29
C PHE A 237 0.41 -0.63 -10.34
N GLU A 238 -0.78 -0.40 -10.90
CA GLU A 238 -1.36 -1.31 -11.91
C GLU A 238 -0.40 -1.62 -13.06
N ASP A 239 0.33 -0.61 -13.55
CA ASP A 239 1.27 -0.73 -14.67
C ASP A 239 2.42 -1.73 -14.43
N THR A 240 2.84 -1.92 -13.17
CA THR A 240 3.86 -2.92 -12.82
C THR A 240 3.28 -4.20 -12.25
N ASP A 241 2.18 -4.10 -11.51
CA ASP A 241 1.69 -5.18 -10.66
C ASP A 241 0.70 -6.10 -11.36
N VAL A 242 0.11 -5.64 -12.48
CA VAL A 242 -0.81 -6.43 -13.31
C VAL A 242 -0.19 -7.73 -13.79
N TYR A 243 1.13 -7.74 -14.02
CA TYR A 243 1.89 -8.93 -14.41
C TYR A 243 2.04 -9.95 -13.28
N PHE A 244 1.65 -9.62 -12.05
CA PHE A 244 1.74 -10.46 -10.87
C PHE A 244 0.38 -10.69 -10.20
N GLY A 245 -0.72 -10.42 -10.89
CA GLY A 245 -2.08 -10.71 -10.40
C GLY A 245 -2.86 -9.50 -9.88
N SER A 246 -2.32 -8.28 -9.98
CA SER A 246 -3.08 -7.09 -9.58
C SER A 246 -4.31 -6.85 -10.44
N CYS A 247 -5.41 -6.46 -9.79
CA CYS A 247 -6.65 -6.00 -10.38
C CYS A 247 -6.73 -4.46 -10.51
N GLY A 248 -5.61 -3.76 -10.28
CA GLY A 248 -5.55 -2.29 -10.28
C GLY A 248 -5.92 -1.69 -8.92
N SER A 249 -6.28 -0.42 -8.91
CA SER A 249 -6.63 0.30 -7.68
C SER A 249 -7.99 -0.13 -7.13
N PHE A 250 -8.11 -0.22 -5.80
CA PHE A 250 -9.37 -0.56 -5.14
C PHE A 250 -10.49 0.43 -5.47
N PHE A 251 -10.18 1.71 -5.60
CA PHE A 251 -11.15 2.76 -5.92
C PHE A 251 -11.72 2.65 -7.35
N SER A 252 -11.06 1.86 -8.21
CA SER A 252 -11.53 1.48 -9.55
C SER A 252 -12.12 0.07 -9.59
N PHE A 253 -12.01 -0.70 -8.51
CA PHE A 253 -12.52 -2.05 -8.38
C PHE A 253 -13.96 -2.03 -7.86
N ASN A 254 -14.90 -2.57 -8.64
CA ASN A 254 -16.34 -2.48 -8.36
C ASN A 254 -16.99 -3.88 -8.30
N PRO A 255 -16.66 -4.71 -7.29
CA PRO A 255 -17.24 -6.04 -7.15
C PRO A 255 -18.72 -5.95 -6.81
N THR A 256 -19.55 -6.77 -7.46
CA THR A 256 -20.98 -6.87 -7.13
C THR A 256 -21.27 -7.97 -6.11
N GLU A 257 -20.36 -8.93 -5.93
CA GLU A 257 -20.50 -10.03 -4.98
C GLU A 257 -19.12 -10.51 -4.53
N GLY A 258 -19.07 -11.21 -3.39
CA GLY A 258 -17.84 -11.77 -2.85
C GLY A 258 -17.54 -11.27 -1.43
N SER A 259 -16.44 -11.77 -0.88
CA SER A 259 -15.93 -11.36 0.42
C SER A 259 -14.46 -11.00 0.30
N PHE A 260 -14.07 -9.88 0.92
CA PHE A 260 -12.79 -9.23 0.69
C PHE A 260 -12.16 -8.79 2.01
N GLU A 261 -10.84 -8.81 2.08
CA GLU A 261 -10.08 -8.13 3.16
C GLU A 261 -9.66 -6.75 2.67
N ALA A 262 -9.74 -5.74 3.54
CA ALA A 262 -9.30 -4.39 3.23
C ALA A 262 -8.42 -3.82 4.35
N GLY A 263 -7.10 -3.90 4.17
CA GLY A 263 -6.11 -3.19 4.98
C GLY A 263 -5.53 -1.96 4.30
N PRO A 264 -6.24 -0.81 4.22
CA PRO A 264 -5.71 0.37 3.54
C PRO A 264 -4.43 0.91 4.21
N PRO A 265 -3.54 1.60 3.47
CA PRO A 265 -2.45 2.36 4.05
C PRO A 265 -2.94 3.29 5.17
N TYR A 266 -2.12 3.47 6.21
CA TYR A 266 -2.47 4.21 7.43
C TYR A 266 -2.42 5.74 7.21
N ILE A 267 -3.27 6.22 6.31
CA ILE A 267 -3.44 7.59 5.88
C ILE A 267 -4.93 7.91 6.00
N GLU A 268 -5.27 8.94 6.77
CA GLU A 268 -6.66 9.25 7.15
C GLU A 268 -7.58 9.41 5.93
N GLU A 269 -7.07 10.10 4.91
CA GLU A 269 -7.76 10.36 3.64
C GLU A 269 -8.08 9.06 2.89
N ILE A 270 -7.16 8.09 2.88
CA ILE A 270 -7.34 6.79 2.22
C ILE A 270 -8.27 5.89 3.02
N MET A 271 -8.19 5.92 4.35
CA MET A 271 -9.06 5.15 5.23
C MET A 271 -10.53 5.59 5.09
N GLU A 272 -10.80 6.90 5.03
CA GLU A 272 -12.16 7.41 4.82
C GLU A 272 -12.66 7.10 3.40
N ALA A 273 -11.82 7.27 2.38
CA ALA A 273 -12.20 6.92 1.01
C ALA A 273 -12.51 5.42 0.88
N THR A 274 -11.73 4.55 1.55
CA THR A 274 -11.98 3.10 1.61
C THR A 274 -13.36 2.81 2.19
N ARG A 275 -13.69 3.42 3.34
CA ARG A 275 -15.00 3.26 3.98
C ARG A 275 -16.13 3.73 3.08
N SER A 276 -16.00 4.91 2.47
CA SER A 276 -17.02 5.46 1.55
C SER A 276 -17.24 4.54 0.35
N HIS A 277 -16.16 4.08 -0.30
CA HIS A 277 -16.26 3.18 -1.44
C HIS A 277 -16.92 1.85 -1.07
N ILE A 278 -16.58 1.28 0.09
CA ILE A 278 -17.25 0.07 0.60
C ILE A 278 -18.74 0.32 0.84
N CYS A 279 -19.13 1.43 1.45
CA CYS A 279 -20.54 1.80 1.65
C CYS A 279 -21.28 1.91 0.31
N ASP A 280 -20.68 2.52 -0.71
CA ASP A 280 -21.27 2.65 -2.04
C ASP A 280 -21.47 1.27 -2.69
N LEU A 281 -20.47 0.39 -2.62
CA LEU A 281 -20.54 -0.97 -3.15
C LEU A 281 -21.62 -1.81 -2.45
N LEU A 282 -21.66 -1.77 -1.11
CA LEU A 282 -22.64 -2.49 -0.31
C LEU A 282 -24.07 -2.00 -0.55
N SER A 283 -24.24 -0.70 -0.77
CA SER A 283 -25.54 -0.09 -1.09
C SER A 283 -26.00 -0.41 -2.51
N ALA A 284 -25.07 -0.52 -3.46
CA ALA A 284 -25.37 -0.74 -4.87
C ALA A 284 -25.66 -2.20 -5.24
N SER A 285 -25.35 -3.17 -4.37
CA SER A 285 -25.53 -4.59 -4.65
C SER A 285 -26.58 -5.27 -3.78
N GLU A 286 -27.46 -6.05 -4.41
CA GLU A 286 -28.37 -6.98 -3.74
C GLU A 286 -27.77 -8.38 -3.54
N LYS A 287 -26.63 -8.68 -4.18
CA LYS A 287 -25.93 -9.98 -4.04
C LYS A 287 -25.07 -9.99 -2.76
N PRO A 288 -24.74 -11.17 -2.19
CA PRO A 288 -23.91 -11.25 -1.00
C PRO A 288 -22.55 -10.55 -1.17
N LEU A 289 -22.34 -9.50 -0.39
CA LEU A 289 -21.12 -8.70 -0.43
C LEU A 289 -20.62 -8.40 0.99
N SER A 290 -19.32 -8.59 1.23
CA SER A 290 -18.69 -8.53 2.54
C SER A 290 -17.28 -7.95 2.47
N PHE A 291 -16.93 -7.08 3.41
CA PHE A 291 -15.60 -6.51 3.57
C PHE A 291 -15.14 -6.62 5.03
N VAL A 292 -13.95 -7.16 5.24
CA VAL A 292 -13.27 -7.21 6.54
C VAL A 292 -12.18 -6.16 6.53
N ILE A 293 -12.46 -5.01 7.14
CA ILE A 293 -11.54 -3.88 7.22
C ILE A 293 -10.61 -4.08 8.40
N ILE A 294 -9.29 -3.95 8.21
CA ILE A 294 -8.28 -4.12 9.26
C ILE A 294 -7.41 -2.87 9.29
N ILE A 295 -7.54 -2.07 10.35
CA ILE A 295 -6.86 -0.76 10.48
C ILE A 295 -6.37 -0.51 11.90
N PRO A 296 -5.42 0.41 12.12
CA PRO A 296 -5.02 0.84 13.46
C PRO A 296 -6.18 1.53 14.19
N GLU A 297 -6.36 1.20 15.46
CA GLU A 297 -7.38 1.82 16.32
C GLU A 297 -6.78 3.03 17.07
N TRP A 298 -6.72 4.18 16.40
CA TRP A 298 -6.19 5.42 16.98
C TRP A 298 -7.16 6.08 17.96
N ARG A 299 -7.31 5.54 19.17
CA ARG A 299 -8.28 6.04 20.17
C ARG A 299 -8.00 7.44 20.70
N ASP A 300 -6.73 7.85 20.80
CA ASP A 300 -6.37 9.19 21.32
C ASP A 300 -6.70 10.30 20.31
N TYR A 301 -6.81 9.95 19.02
CA TYR A 301 -7.12 10.86 17.92
C TYR A 301 -7.93 10.07 16.88
N PRO A 302 -9.22 9.76 17.17
CA PRO A 302 -10.03 8.94 16.28
C PRO A 302 -10.19 9.66 14.95
N THR A 303 -9.96 8.92 13.86
CA THR A 303 -10.17 9.41 12.51
C THR A 303 -11.66 9.47 12.21
N GLU A 304 -12.06 10.29 11.24
CA GLU A 304 -13.44 10.36 10.77
C GLU A 304 -13.97 8.98 10.34
N CYS A 305 -13.12 8.19 9.66
CA CYS A 305 -13.40 6.82 9.27
C CYS A 305 -13.82 5.95 10.48
N ILE A 306 -13.04 5.96 11.55
CA ILE A 306 -13.32 5.17 12.76
C ILE A 306 -14.60 5.67 13.44
N THR A 307 -14.76 6.99 13.59
CA THR A 307 -15.96 7.58 14.21
C THR A 307 -17.23 7.23 13.45
N LYS A 308 -17.22 7.26 12.11
CA LYS A 308 -18.40 6.90 11.29
C LYS A 308 -18.74 5.42 11.37
N MET A 309 -17.72 4.54 11.39
CA MET A 309 -17.92 3.10 11.56
C MET A 309 -18.48 2.77 12.96
N ASP A 310 -17.98 3.41 14.02
CA ASP A 310 -18.49 3.23 15.39
C ASP A 310 -19.95 3.69 15.54
N ALA A 311 -20.29 4.83 14.92
CA ALA A 311 -21.68 5.30 14.85
C ALA A 311 -22.59 4.42 13.97
N ASN A 312 -22.01 3.51 13.17
CA ASN A 312 -22.69 2.69 12.17
C ASN A 312 -23.67 3.49 11.32
N SER A 313 -23.23 4.65 10.83
CA SER A 313 -24.10 5.66 10.22
C SER A 313 -24.85 5.14 8.99
N GLU A 314 -24.22 4.24 8.23
CA GLU A 314 -24.77 3.61 7.03
C GLU A 314 -25.44 2.25 7.27
N GLY A 315 -25.40 1.73 8.51
CA GLY A 315 -26.08 0.47 8.88
C GLY A 315 -25.43 -0.83 8.38
N PHE A 316 -24.25 -0.76 7.75
CA PHE A 316 -23.55 -1.93 7.21
C PHE A 316 -22.57 -2.60 8.18
N VAL A 317 -22.23 -1.97 9.30
CA VAL A 317 -21.31 -2.56 10.28
C VAL A 317 -22.02 -3.69 11.02
N ARG A 318 -21.49 -4.91 10.88
CA ARG A 318 -22.02 -6.13 11.53
C ARG A 318 -21.24 -6.53 12.77
N ARG A 319 -19.94 -6.21 12.79
CA ARG A 319 -19.09 -6.48 13.95
C ARG A 319 -17.89 -5.54 13.98
N MET A 320 -17.49 -5.14 15.19
CA MET A 320 -16.23 -4.45 15.47
C MET A 320 -15.43 -5.24 16.50
N ILE A 321 -14.17 -5.54 16.22
CA ILE A 321 -13.30 -6.37 17.03
C ILE A 321 -12.00 -5.58 17.27
N SER A 322 -11.79 -5.16 18.52
CA SER A 322 -10.54 -4.51 18.94
C SER A 322 -9.51 -5.55 19.38
N LEU A 323 -8.32 -5.53 18.78
CA LEU A 323 -7.17 -6.35 19.14
C LEU A 323 -6.13 -5.49 19.86
N SER A 324 -5.81 -5.87 21.11
CA SER A 324 -4.88 -5.07 21.91
C SER A 324 -3.47 -5.07 21.32
N LYS A 325 -2.83 -3.90 21.31
CA LYS A 325 -1.41 -3.72 21.03
C LYS A 325 -0.55 -4.69 21.82
N PHE A 326 0.59 -5.08 21.25
CA PHE A 326 1.53 -6.06 21.83
C PHE A 326 1.02 -7.50 22.03
N LYS A 327 -0.27 -7.78 21.78
CA LYS A 327 -0.87 -9.12 21.89
C LYS A 327 -1.09 -9.83 20.55
N HIS A 328 -0.95 -9.12 19.44
CA HIS A 328 -1.04 -9.65 18.08
C HIS A 328 0.21 -9.27 17.28
N VAL A 329 0.36 -9.81 16.06
CA VAL A 329 1.49 -9.53 15.16
C VAL A 329 1.01 -9.17 13.78
N TYR A 330 1.78 -8.34 13.07
CA TYR A 330 1.69 -8.14 11.64
C TYR A 330 2.95 -8.65 10.95
N LEU A 331 2.87 -8.81 9.62
CA LEU A 331 4.06 -8.95 8.79
C LEU A 331 4.58 -7.57 8.36
N ASP A 332 5.90 -7.44 8.39
CA ASP A 332 6.64 -6.30 7.87
C ASP A 332 6.41 -6.16 6.36
N GLY A 333 6.21 -4.92 5.89
CA GLY A 333 6.04 -4.63 4.46
C GLY A 333 7.26 -5.04 3.61
N PHE A 334 8.45 -5.15 4.22
CA PHE A 334 9.67 -5.63 3.60
C PHE A 334 9.92 -7.13 3.78
N GLN A 335 8.88 -7.93 4.06
CA GLN A 335 8.97 -9.39 4.22
C GLN A 335 9.64 -10.15 3.05
N HIS A 336 9.77 -9.51 1.88
CA HIS A 336 10.51 -10.03 0.74
C HIS A 336 12.04 -9.98 0.93
N CYS A 337 12.56 -9.12 1.83
CA CYS A 337 13.99 -8.95 2.11
C CYS A 337 14.38 -9.31 3.55
N THR A 338 13.43 -9.40 4.49
CA THR A 338 13.73 -9.69 5.91
C THR A 338 13.31 -11.10 6.33
N ARG A 339 14.18 -11.77 7.10
CA ARG A 339 13.84 -13.04 7.78
C ARG A 339 13.00 -12.80 9.03
N GLN A 340 13.15 -11.64 9.69
CA GLN A 340 12.30 -11.25 10.81
C GLN A 340 11.05 -10.58 10.25
N LYS A 341 10.08 -11.39 9.83
CA LYS A 341 8.86 -10.91 9.17
C LYS A 341 7.84 -10.37 10.16
N TYR A 342 7.76 -10.95 11.36
CA TYR A 342 6.71 -10.60 12.32
C TYR A 342 7.15 -9.50 13.26
N PHE A 343 6.25 -8.54 13.52
CA PHE A 343 6.43 -7.55 14.57
C PHE A 343 5.11 -7.31 15.31
N LYS A 344 5.24 -6.84 16.55
CA LYS A 344 4.09 -6.50 17.40
C LYS A 344 3.77 -5.01 17.26
N PRO A 345 2.54 -4.62 16.87
CA PRO A 345 2.19 -3.22 16.73
C PRO A 345 2.09 -2.52 18.10
N VAL A 346 2.41 -1.23 18.09
CA VAL A 346 2.36 -0.33 19.26
C VAL A 346 1.00 0.35 19.44
N HIS A 347 0.10 0.15 18.49
CA HIS A 347 -1.30 0.59 18.51
C HIS A 347 -2.22 -0.63 18.52
N ASP A 348 -3.41 -0.45 19.08
CA ASP A 348 -4.48 -1.43 18.97
C ASP A 348 -4.87 -1.55 17.48
N THR A 349 -5.41 -2.69 17.08
CA THR A 349 -5.96 -2.90 15.73
C THR A 349 -7.47 -3.01 15.83
N LEU A 350 -8.18 -2.30 14.98
CA LEU A 350 -9.61 -2.41 14.80
C LEU A 350 -9.90 -3.25 13.56
N VAL A 351 -10.66 -4.32 13.75
CA VAL A 351 -11.25 -5.11 12.66
C VAL A 351 -12.74 -4.79 12.58
N VAL A 352 -13.21 -4.38 11.41
CA VAL A 352 -14.62 -4.05 11.16
C VAL A 352 -15.15 -4.95 10.05
N VAL A 353 -16.20 -5.70 10.34
CA VAL A 353 -16.89 -6.49 9.32
C VAL A 353 -18.09 -5.69 8.82
N MET A 354 -18.04 -5.28 7.55
CA MET A 354 -19.08 -4.53 6.86
C MET A 354 -19.73 -5.38 5.78
N GLN A 355 -21.05 -5.54 5.83
CA GLN A 355 -21.79 -6.44 4.93
C GLN A 355 -23.15 -5.86 4.58
N ASN A 356 -23.61 -6.06 3.36
CA ASN A 356 -25.03 -5.90 3.03
C ASN A 356 -25.83 -7.06 3.63
N ASP A 357 -27.16 -6.99 3.59
CA ASP A 357 -28.02 -7.97 4.26
C ASP A 357 -27.82 -9.39 3.69
N ALA A 358 -27.66 -9.53 2.38
CA ALA A 358 -27.36 -10.80 1.73
C ALA A 358 -25.98 -11.36 2.16
N GLY A 359 -24.98 -10.49 2.31
CA GLY A 359 -23.65 -10.83 2.82
C GLY A 359 -23.71 -11.30 4.27
N ALA A 360 -24.47 -10.60 5.13
CA ALA A 360 -24.66 -10.96 6.53
C ALA A 360 -25.40 -12.29 6.71
N GLN A 361 -26.33 -12.61 5.80
CA GLN A 361 -26.99 -13.91 5.78
C GLN A 361 -26.04 -15.04 5.34
N LYS A 362 -25.19 -14.78 4.33
CA LYS A 362 -24.23 -15.78 3.81
C LYS A 362 -23.05 -16.02 4.76
N TRP A 363 -22.53 -14.96 5.38
CA TRP A 363 -21.33 -14.96 6.21
C TRP A 363 -21.58 -14.31 7.58
N PRO A 364 -22.39 -14.94 8.44
CA PRO A 364 -22.74 -14.39 9.74
C PRO A 364 -21.51 -14.30 10.66
N VAL A 365 -21.40 -13.18 11.39
CA VAL A 365 -20.33 -12.93 12.36
C VAL A 365 -20.89 -12.99 13.79
N ASP A 366 -20.91 -14.20 14.34
CA ASP A 366 -21.34 -14.46 15.71
C ASP A 366 -20.18 -14.41 16.72
N ASP A 367 -20.52 -14.51 18.01
CA ASP A 367 -19.54 -14.43 19.10
C ASP A 367 -18.56 -15.63 19.10
N ILE A 368 -18.96 -16.77 18.52
CA ILE A 368 -18.12 -17.96 18.41
C ILE A 368 -17.04 -17.73 17.37
N LEU A 369 -17.40 -17.17 16.22
CA LEU A 369 -16.47 -16.80 15.16
C LEU A 369 -15.51 -15.72 15.66
N GLU A 370 -16.01 -14.66 16.32
CA GLU A 370 -15.17 -13.61 16.89
C GLU A 370 -14.15 -14.20 17.89
N LYS A 371 -14.59 -15.09 18.78
CA LYS A 371 -13.69 -15.73 19.74
C LYS A 371 -12.56 -16.49 19.03
N LYS A 372 -12.89 -17.32 18.03
CA LYS A 372 -11.88 -18.08 17.27
C LYS A 372 -10.95 -17.16 16.48
N PHE A 373 -11.48 -16.08 15.90
CA PHE A 373 -10.69 -15.09 15.19
C PHE A 373 -9.63 -14.46 16.12
N ARG A 374 -10.01 -14.08 17.34
CA ARG A 374 -9.07 -13.58 18.36
C ARG A 374 -8.00 -14.61 18.71
N GLU A 375 -8.40 -15.86 18.93
CA GLU A 375 -7.47 -16.98 19.20
C GLU A 375 -6.48 -17.17 18.04
N THR A 376 -6.91 -17.02 16.79
CA THR A 376 -6.02 -17.09 15.60
C THR A 376 -4.96 -15.98 15.61
N TRP A 377 -5.34 -14.74 15.90
CA TRP A 377 -4.37 -13.63 16.02
C TRP A 377 -3.36 -13.84 17.16
N GLU A 378 -3.81 -14.38 18.30
CA GLU A 378 -2.93 -14.69 19.44
C GLU A 378 -1.99 -15.87 19.13
N ALA A 379 -2.46 -16.88 18.40
CA ALA A 379 -1.67 -18.01 17.95
C ALA A 379 -0.57 -17.57 16.97
N ALA A 380 -0.89 -16.71 16.00
CA ALA A 380 0.08 -16.10 15.07
C ALA A 380 1.20 -15.37 15.84
N ALA A 381 0.85 -14.67 16.92
CA ALA A 381 1.81 -13.95 17.76
C ALA A 381 2.74 -14.85 18.57
N SER A 382 2.39 -16.13 18.73
CA SER A 382 3.13 -17.11 19.53
C SER A 382 4.16 -17.91 18.70
N GLY A 383 4.30 -17.62 17.40
CA GLY A 383 5.33 -18.21 16.54
C GLY A 383 5.06 -19.65 16.10
N VAL A 384 3.80 -20.09 16.12
CA VAL A 384 3.41 -21.37 15.51
C VAL A 384 3.70 -21.27 14.01
N SER A 385 4.62 -22.10 13.52
CA SER A 385 5.11 -22.17 12.14
C SER A 385 3.97 -22.00 11.12
N GLU A 386 3.84 -20.82 10.54
CA GLU A 386 2.93 -20.56 9.43
C GLU A 386 3.61 -21.00 8.13
N ASN A 387 2.93 -21.81 7.31
CA ASN A 387 3.35 -22.01 5.91
C ASN A 387 3.05 -20.72 5.15
N PRO A 388 4.06 -19.95 4.72
CA PRO A 388 3.88 -18.52 4.45
C PRO A 388 3.25 -18.21 3.08
N ILE A 389 2.86 -19.21 2.29
CA ILE A 389 2.49 -19.00 0.89
C ILE A 389 1.34 -19.93 0.52
N PHE A 390 0.11 -19.42 0.55
CA PHE A 390 -1.00 -20.03 -0.16
C PHE A 390 -0.98 -19.51 -1.59
N VAL A 391 -0.25 -20.19 -2.48
CA VAL A 391 -0.46 -20.00 -3.92
C VAL A 391 -0.84 -21.35 -4.47
N LYS A 392 -2.12 -21.69 -4.33
CA LYS A 392 -2.69 -22.81 -5.10
C LYS A 392 -2.84 -22.34 -6.55
N SER A 393 -2.22 -23.09 -7.46
CA SER A 393 -2.63 -23.11 -8.87
C SER A 393 -3.79 -24.10 -8.98
N GLU A 394 -4.97 -23.57 -9.36
CA GLU A 394 -6.23 -24.28 -9.66
C GLU A 394 -6.94 -25.00 -8.50
#